data_AF-A0A7Y1VSE7-F1
#
_entry.id   AF-A0A7Y1VSE7-F1
#
_cell.length_a   1.000
_cell.length_b   1.000
_cell.length_c   1.000
_cell.angle_alpha   90.00
_cell.angle_beta   90.00
_cell.angle_gamma   90.00
#
_symmetry.space_group_name_H-M   'P 1'
#
loop_
_entity.id
_entity.type
_entity.pdbx_description
1 polymer ?
#
loop_
_entity_poly.entity_id
_entity_poly.type
_entity_poly.pdbx_seq_one_letter_code
_entity_poly.pdbx_strand_id
1 'polypeptide(L)'
;MKINQSNTMDATQFLWENLFKEKNFYGYEFNRDQLLFDLQVDFFCAEVNFAVLIVDPISENRSFPKAEFRKSISEKGLKLIIISRQEISQDYNQTIDYITKEFINLVGYDCR
;
A
#
# COMPACT_ATOMS: atom_id res chain seq x y z
N MET A 1 15.00 8.70 -15.95
CA MET A 1 13.75 9.26 -16.52
C MET A 1 13.29 10.38 -15.58
N LYS A 2 13.21 11.63 -16.02
CA LYS A 2 12.71 12.74 -15.19
C LYS A 2 11.22 12.88 -15.49
N ILE A 3 10.37 12.57 -14.51
CA ILE A 3 8.91 12.72 -14.63
C ILE A 3 8.58 14.19 -14.41
N ASN A 4 7.95 14.84 -15.41
CA ASN A 4 7.49 16.22 -15.32
C ASN A 4 6.25 16.29 -14.42
N GLN A 5 6.38 16.98 -13.29
CA GLN A 5 5.29 17.28 -12.36
C GLN A 5 4.46 18.46 -12.88
N SER A 6 3.37 18.17 -13.60
CA SER A 6 2.35 19.21 -13.91
C SER A 6 0.98 18.59 -14.13
N ASN A 7 0.39 18.07 -13.05
CA ASN A 7 -1.03 18.03 -12.68
C ASN A 7 -1.20 16.99 -11.57
N THR A 8 -2.07 17.27 -10.61
CA THR A 8 -2.37 16.52 -9.39
C THR A 8 -2.77 15.07 -9.66
N MET A 9 -1.80 14.19 -9.94
CA MET A 9 -2.08 12.75 -9.96
C MET A 9 -2.31 12.32 -8.51
N ASP A 10 -3.50 11.82 -8.23
CA ASP A 10 -3.86 11.23 -6.95
C ASP A 10 -2.81 10.17 -6.57
N ALA A 11 -2.26 10.24 -5.35
CA ALA A 11 -1.28 9.29 -4.82
C ALA A 11 -1.70 7.82 -5.02
N THR A 12 -2.99 7.55 -4.89
CA THR A 12 -3.60 6.23 -5.14
C THR A 12 -3.48 5.87 -6.62
N GLN A 13 -3.86 6.79 -7.51
CA GLN A 13 -3.75 6.58 -8.95
C GLN A 13 -2.28 6.41 -9.39
N PHE A 14 -1.35 7.15 -8.78
CA PHE A 14 0.08 6.99 -9.03
C PHE A 14 0.53 5.56 -8.73
N LEU A 15 0.26 5.07 -7.52
CA LEU A 15 0.67 3.73 -7.10
C LEU A 15 -0.02 2.64 -7.93
N TRP A 16 -1.29 2.83 -8.28
CA TRP A 16 -1.98 1.89 -9.16
C TRP A 16 -1.27 1.76 -10.51
N GLU A 17 -1.07 2.85 -11.24
CA GLU A 17 -0.53 2.82 -12.61
C GLU A 17 0.95 2.43 -12.66
N ASN A 18 1.74 2.79 -11.64
CA ASN A 18 3.20 2.61 -11.67
C ASN A 18 3.69 1.39 -10.89
N LEU A 19 2.86 0.81 -10.01
CA LEU A 19 3.27 -0.31 -9.16
C LEU A 19 2.36 -1.52 -9.31
N PHE A 20 1.05 -1.37 -9.11
CA PHE A 20 0.15 -2.52 -8.87
C PHE A 20 -0.59 -3.05 -10.10
N LYS A 21 -0.83 -2.20 -11.11
CA LYS A 21 -1.60 -2.57 -12.30
C LYS A 21 -0.95 -3.71 -13.08
N GLU A 22 -1.77 -4.57 -13.69
CA GLU A 22 -1.34 -5.62 -14.64
C GLU A 22 -0.29 -6.63 -14.11
N LYS A 23 -0.35 -6.98 -12.82
CA LYS A 23 0.62 -7.91 -12.19
C LYS A 23 2.08 -7.42 -12.28
N ASN A 24 2.29 -6.12 -12.45
CA ASN A 24 3.63 -5.52 -12.53
C ASN A 24 4.38 -5.57 -11.18
N PHE A 25 3.68 -5.86 -10.08
CA PHE A 25 4.32 -6.05 -8.78
C PHE A 25 4.65 -7.53 -8.55
N TYR A 26 5.81 -7.94 -9.06
CA TYR A 26 6.35 -9.29 -8.89
C TYR A 26 5.42 -10.43 -9.37
N GLY A 27 4.51 -10.16 -10.32
CA GLY A 27 3.57 -11.14 -10.84
C GLY A 27 2.33 -11.36 -9.96
N TYR A 28 2.21 -10.65 -8.83
CA TYR A 28 1.09 -10.77 -7.91
C TYR A 28 -0.07 -9.85 -8.27
N GLU A 29 -1.28 -10.34 -8.06
CA GLU A 29 -2.49 -9.59 -8.36
C GLU A 29 -2.91 -8.70 -7.19
N PHE A 30 -3.13 -7.42 -7.49
CA PHE A 30 -3.61 -6.42 -6.54
C PHE A 30 -4.99 -5.92 -6.95
N ASN A 31 -5.89 -5.88 -5.98
CA ASN A 31 -7.23 -5.32 -6.12
C ASN A 31 -7.34 -4.00 -5.36
N ARG A 32 -8.15 -3.09 -5.88
CA ARG A 32 -8.43 -1.79 -5.27
C ARG A 32 -9.61 -1.85 -4.30
N ASP A 33 -9.62 -0.94 -3.32
CA ASP A 33 -10.80 -0.60 -2.51
C ASP A 33 -11.44 -1.81 -1.80
N GLN A 34 -10.61 -2.68 -1.22
CA GLN A 34 -11.06 -3.93 -0.60
C GLN A 34 -11.45 -3.73 0.87
N LEU A 35 -12.55 -4.34 1.31
CA LEU A 35 -12.97 -4.34 2.72
C LEU A 35 -12.44 -5.59 3.44
N LEU A 36 -11.55 -5.38 4.42
CA LEU A 36 -10.87 -6.44 5.18
C LEU A 36 -11.01 -6.19 6.68
N PHE A 37 -11.62 -7.11 7.44
CA PHE A 37 -11.77 -6.99 8.90
C PHE A 37 -12.31 -5.62 9.36
N ASP A 38 -13.33 -5.10 8.66
CA ASP A 38 -13.94 -3.78 8.89
C ASP A 38 -13.03 -2.58 8.55
N LEU A 39 -11.93 -2.80 7.83
CA LEU A 39 -11.06 -1.77 7.28
C LEU A 39 -11.11 -1.79 5.75
N GLN A 40 -11.53 -0.68 5.14
CA GLN A 40 -11.36 -0.50 3.70
C GLN A 40 -9.91 -0.08 3.41
N VAL A 41 -9.21 -0.88 2.59
CA VAL A 41 -7.82 -0.63 2.17
C VAL A 41 -7.79 -0.24 0.69
N ASP A 42 -6.83 0.59 0.30
CA ASP A 42 -6.70 1.08 -1.07
C ASP A 42 -6.19 -0.01 -2.02
N PHE A 43 -5.28 -0.87 -1.56
CA PHE A 43 -4.77 -2.00 -2.33
C PHE A 43 -4.64 -3.27 -1.49
N PHE A 44 -4.96 -4.42 -2.10
CA PHE A 44 -4.84 -5.72 -1.46
C PHE A 44 -4.43 -6.83 -2.42
N CYS A 45 -3.45 -7.64 -2.01
CA CYS A 45 -3.07 -8.89 -2.65
C CYS A 45 -3.48 -10.07 -1.77
N ALA A 46 -4.47 -10.84 -2.24
CA ALA A 46 -5.02 -11.98 -1.52
C ALA A 46 -4.05 -13.17 -1.42
N GLU A 47 -3.20 -13.35 -2.44
CA GLU A 47 -2.27 -14.48 -2.52
C GLU A 47 -1.27 -14.51 -1.35
N VAL A 48 -0.87 -13.34 -0.87
CA VAL A 48 0.13 -13.20 0.21
C VAL A 48 -0.39 -12.46 1.44
N ASN A 49 -1.69 -12.13 1.48
CA ASN A 49 -2.31 -11.32 2.53
C ASN A 49 -1.55 -10.00 2.80
N PHE A 50 -1.27 -9.24 1.75
CA PHE A 50 -0.59 -7.94 1.83
C PHE A 50 -1.55 -6.81 1.45
N ALA A 51 -1.69 -5.81 2.33
CA ALA A 51 -2.56 -4.67 2.12
C ALA A 51 -1.81 -3.34 2.29
N VAL A 52 -2.23 -2.34 1.51
CA VAL A 52 -1.74 -0.96 1.59
C VAL A 52 -2.93 -0.05 1.86
N LEU A 53 -2.81 0.75 2.92
CA LEU A 53 -3.78 1.80 3.26
C LEU A 53 -3.11 3.17 3.12
N ILE A 54 -3.72 4.02 2.30
CA ILE A 54 -3.36 5.42 2.12
C ILE A 54 -4.27 6.26 3.01
N VAL A 55 -3.65 7.08 3.86
CA VAL A 55 -4.38 7.97 4.77
C VAL A 55 -4.03 9.42 4.50
N ASP A 56 -5.00 10.32 4.67
CA ASP A 56 -4.66 11.74 4.69
C ASP A 56 -4.04 12.09 6.06
N PRO A 57 -3.02 12.95 6.11
CA PRO A 57 -2.55 13.49 7.38
C PRO A 57 -3.71 14.20 8.07
N ILE A 58 -4.15 13.64 9.20
CA ILE A 58 -5.16 14.13 10.15
C ILE A 58 -6.03 15.28 9.60
N SER A 59 -7.07 14.94 8.84
CA SER A 59 -8.36 15.58 9.08
C SER A 59 -9.07 14.74 10.14
N GLU A 60 -9.76 15.39 11.07
CA GLU A 60 -10.23 14.86 12.37
C GLU A 60 -11.08 13.56 12.32
N ASN A 61 -11.38 13.01 11.13
CA ASN A 61 -12.33 11.91 10.94
C ASN A 61 -11.77 10.58 10.41
N ARG A 62 -10.48 10.47 10.02
CA ARG A 62 -9.84 9.16 9.78
C ARG A 62 -8.79 8.88 10.84
N SER A 63 -9.20 8.23 11.92
CA SER A 63 -8.27 7.70 12.91
C SER A 63 -7.44 6.60 12.26
N PHE A 64 -6.11 6.74 12.28
CA PHE A 64 -5.22 5.61 12.02
C PHE A 64 -5.71 4.37 12.79
N PRO A 65 -5.69 3.16 12.20
CA PRO A 65 -6.03 1.95 12.93
C PRO A 65 -5.24 1.88 14.23
N LYS A 66 -5.95 1.74 15.36
CA LYS A 66 -5.36 1.67 16.70
C LYS A 66 -4.38 0.50 16.77
N ALA A 67 -3.40 0.59 17.67
CA ALA A 67 -2.39 -0.46 17.86
C ALA A 67 -3.02 -1.85 18.11
N GLU A 68 -4.11 -1.92 18.88
CA GLU A 68 -4.86 -3.16 19.13
C GLU A 68 -5.44 -3.76 17.85
N PHE A 69 -6.02 -2.93 16.99
CA PHE A 69 -6.55 -3.38 15.69
C PHE A 69 -5.42 -3.91 14.81
N ARG A 70 -4.30 -3.17 14.72
CA ARG A 70 -3.11 -3.59 13.95
C ARG A 70 -2.56 -4.94 14.42
N LYS A 71 -2.53 -5.15 15.74
CA LYS A 71 -2.15 -6.43 16.33
C LYS A 71 -3.13 -7.54 15.90
N SER A 72 -4.44 -7.30 16.04
CA SER A 72 -5.47 -8.28 15.71
C SER A 72 -5.48 -8.71 14.23
N ILE A 73 -5.22 -7.79 13.29
CA ILE A 73 -5.13 -8.14 11.86
C ILE A 73 -3.83 -8.87 11.54
N SER A 74 -2.72 -8.49 12.20
CA SER A 74 -1.43 -9.16 12.04
C SER A 74 -1.48 -10.60 12.56
N GLU A 75 -2.17 -10.85 13.67
CA GLU A 75 -2.42 -12.20 14.21
C GLU A 75 -3.26 -13.05 13.26
N LYS A 76 -4.08 -12.43 12.40
CA LYS A 76 -4.83 -13.10 11.33
C LYS A 76 -4.03 -13.26 10.03
N GLY A 77 -2.74 -12.93 10.05
CA GLY A 77 -1.83 -13.10 8.91
C GLY A 77 -1.85 -11.96 7.88
N LEU A 78 -2.58 -10.87 8.14
CA LEU A 78 -2.58 -9.70 7.25
C LEU A 78 -1.37 -8.82 7.53
N LYS A 79 -0.51 -8.66 6.51
CA LYS A 79 0.52 -7.62 6.50
C LYS A 79 -0.08 -6.33 5.97
N LEU A 80 -0.39 -5.39 6.87
CA LEU A 80 -0.89 -4.06 6.52
C LEU A 80 0.26 -3.04 6.60
N ILE A 81 0.51 -2.32 5.50
CA ILE A 81 1.30 -1.10 5.50
C ILE A 81 0.37 0.12 5.41
N ILE A 82 0.72 1.18 6.14
CA ILE A 82 -0.06 2.41 6.19
C ILE A 82 0.88 3.55 5.79
N ILE A 83 0.49 4.31 4.78
CA ILE A 83 1.30 5.38 4.20
C ILE A 83 0.42 6.62 4.11
N SER A 84 0.92 7.78 4.51
CA SER A 84 0.19 9.02 4.33
C SER A 84 0.26 9.51 2.89
N ARG A 85 -0.82 10.13 2.40
CA ARG A 85 -0.85 10.77 1.08
C ARG A 85 0.27 11.80 0.92
N GLN A 86 0.61 12.49 2.02
CA GLN A 86 1.71 13.45 2.05
C GLN A 86 3.07 12.78 1.80
N GLU A 87 3.37 11.66 2.45
CA GLU A 87 4.62 10.93 2.22
C GLU A 87 4.75 10.49 0.75
N ILE A 88 3.66 10.00 0.16
CA ILE A 88 3.63 9.59 -1.26
C ILE A 88 3.92 10.79 -2.17
N SER A 89 3.24 11.91 -1.94
CA SER A 89 3.40 13.12 -2.76
C SER A 89 4.76 13.80 -2.59
N GLN A 90 5.44 13.61 -1.45
CA GLN A 90 6.77 14.15 -1.20
C GLN A 90 7.85 13.35 -1.93
N ASP A 91 7.79 12.03 -1.87
CA ASP A 91 8.73 11.16 -2.58
C ASP A 91 8.09 9.83 -3.01
N TYR A 92 7.69 9.79 -4.27
CA TYR A 92 7.11 8.60 -4.90
C TYR A 92 8.09 7.43 -4.99
N ASN A 93 9.38 7.70 -5.23
CA ASN A 93 10.37 6.63 -5.40
C ASN A 93 10.67 5.98 -4.06
N GLN A 94 10.87 6.80 -3.01
CA GLN A 94 11.06 6.29 -1.66
C GLN A 94 9.85 5.48 -1.18
N THR A 95 8.64 5.92 -1.54
CA THR A 95 7.40 5.18 -1.27
C THR A 95 7.41 3.82 -1.95
N ILE A 96 7.71 3.75 -3.26
CA ILE A 96 7.80 2.49 -4.00
C ILE A 96 8.86 1.56 -3.39
N ASP A 97 10.04 2.09 -3.07
CA ASP A 97 11.13 1.31 -2.45
C ASP A 97 10.70 0.73 -1.10
N TYR A 98 9.99 1.50 -0.29
CA TYR A 98 9.47 1.04 1.00
C TYR A 98 8.42 -0.07 0.82
N ILE A 99 7.42 0.13 -0.04
CA ILE A 99 6.39 -0.89 -0.33
C ILE A 99 7.06 -2.18 -0.82
N THR A 100 8.01 -2.04 -1.75
CA THR A 100 8.79 -3.14 -2.32
C THR A 100 9.54 -3.90 -1.25
N LYS A 101 10.27 -3.20 -0.38
CA LYS A 101 11.00 -3.82 0.73
C LYS A 101 10.07 -4.59 1.68
N GLU A 102 8.95 -4.01 2.06
CA GLU A 102 7.98 -4.68 2.95
C GLU A 102 7.35 -5.91 2.30
N PHE A 103 7.07 -5.85 1.00
CA PHE A 103 6.56 -6.98 0.24
C PHE A 103 7.57 -8.12 0.16
N ILE A 104 8.82 -7.81 -0.18
CA ILE A 104 9.94 -8.76 -0.25
C ILE A 104 10.15 -9.48 1.08
N ASN A 105 10.17 -8.71 2.17
CA ASN A 105 10.33 -9.27 3.52
C ASN A 105 9.20 -10.23 3.89
N LEU A 106 7.99 -10.01 3.35
CA LEU A 106 6.85 -10.88 3.58
C LEU A 106 6.93 -12.18 2.77
N VAL A 107 7.15 -12.09 1.46
CA VAL A 107 7.09 -13.26 0.58
C VAL A 107 8.34 -14.14 0.66
N GLY A 108 9.44 -13.59 1.17
CA GLY A 108 10.76 -14.20 1.09
C GLY A 108 11.25 -14.19 -0.35
N TYR A 109 12.45 -13.67 -0.59
CA TYR A 109 13.09 -13.85 -1.90
C TYR A 109 13.54 -15.31 -2.01
N ASP A 110 12.66 -16.18 -2.52
CA ASP A 110 13.09 -17.43 -3.12
C ASP A 110 13.51 -17.10 -4.56
N CYS A 111 14.82 -17.09 -4.80
CA CYS A 111 15.37 -17.04 -6.15
C CYS A 111 14.84 -18.25 -6.93
N ARG A 112 13.80 -18.06 -7.73
CA ARG A 112 13.43 -19.00 -8.80
C ARG A 112 14.15 -18.63 -10.09
#